data_AF-Q8TG42-F1
#
_entry.id   AF-Q8TG42-F1
#
_cell.length_a   1.000
_cell.length_b   1.000
_cell.length_c   1.000
_cell.angle_alpha   90.00
_cell.angle_beta   90.00
_cell.angle_gamma   90.00
#
_symmetry.space_group_name_H-M   'P 1'
#
loop_
_entity.id
_entity.type
_entity.pdbx_description
1 polymer ?
#
loop_
_entity_poly.entity_id
_entity_poly.type
_entity_poly.pdbx_seq_one_letter_code
_entity_poly.pdbx_strand_id
1 'polypeptide(L)'
;MRFSAIFTLGLAGTALATPLVERAGSSPTDIISGISDKTDALDSAIKAYNGGDPSKVESASADLISTITKGTDAIKSGDDISTTDALALPEPVQALTKKVEQAIDDIIAKKDKFVEAGAGGKVKDSLNQQKSAADGLASAITSKVPESLKEIAQSLSAGISTAIQKGVDAYKDVSDSAPSSSAGSSASATATGSASETGSASTTGSASATSSSVIPTSSGAASSSAAPSGSSTPTGSGSASATSPPLATGAANKATIGYSLGAVAMAAIAVAV
;
A
#
# COMPACT_ATOMS: atom_id res chain seq x y z
N MET A 1 1.05 -31.26 -13.83
CA MET A 1 2.07 -31.67 -14.82
C MET A 1 3.37 -30.96 -14.48
N ARG A 2 4.51 -31.65 -14.59
CA ARG A 2 5.83 -31.24 -14.09
C ARG A 2 6.56 -30.45 -15.18
N PHE A 3 7.30 -29.40 -14.83
CA PHE A 3 8.39 -28.87 -15.66
C PHE A 3 9.57 -28.48 -14.76
N SER A 4 10.47 -29.44 -14.58
CA SER A 4 11.85 -29.21 -14.16
C SER A 4 12.63 -28.77 -15.41
N ALA A 5 12.99 -27.49 -15.51
CA ALA A 5 13.91 -27.01 -16.54
C ALA A 5 15.22 -26.63 -15.85
N ILE A 6 16.25 -27.46 -16.08
CA ILE A 6 17.61 -27.26 -15.62
C ILE A 6 18.23 -26.14 -16.47
N PHE A 7 18.67 -25.08 -15.80
CA PHE A 7 19.31 -23.91 -16.41
C PHE A 7 20.76 -24.28 -16.76
N THR A 8 20.98 -24.78 -17.98
CA THR A 8 22.33 -25.05 -18.51
C THR A 8 22.96 -23.73 -18.97
N LEU A 9 23.85 -23.18 -18.14
CA LEU A 9 24.62 -21.97 -18.42
C LEU A 9 25.73 -22.27 -19.45
N GLY A 10 25.41 -22.11 -20.73
CA GLY A 10 26.38 -22.15 -21.82
C GLY A 10 27.20 -20.86 -21.87
N LEU A 11 28.41 -20.92 -21.33
CA LEU A 11 29.42 -19.87 -21.33
C LEU A 11 30.23 -19.91 -22.64
N ALA A 12 30.51 -18.71 -23.18
CA ALA A 12 31.56 -18.36 -24.15
C ALA A 12 31.11 -18.01 -25.59
N GLY A 13 31.39 -16.75 -25.96
CA GLY A 13 31.37 -16.24 -27.33
C GLY A 13 31.55 -14.73 -27.37
N THR A 14 32.71 -14.28 -27.83
CA THR A 14 33.23 -12.90 -27.84
C THR A 14 32.34 -11.89 -28.58
N ALA A 15 31.76 -10.91 -27.86
CA ALA A 15 31.14 -9.74 -28.45
C ALA A 15 32.13 -8.56 -28.45
N LEU A 16 32.32 -7.95 -29.62
CA LEU A 16 33.17 -6.78 -29.82
C LEU A 16 32.56 -5.58 -29.08
N ALA A 17 33.34 -4.98 -28.18
CA ALA A 17 32.98 -3.82 -27.39
C ALA A 17 32.92 -2.54 -28.25
N THR A 18 31.79 -2.28 -28.91
CA THR A 18 31.32 -0.90 -28.97
C THR A 18 30.64 -0.62 -27.64
N PRO A 19 31.05 0.39 -26.84
CA PRO A 19 30.18 0.92 -25.80
C PRO A 19 29.04 1.62 -26.52
N LEU A 20 28.09 0.84 -27.04
CA LEU A 20 26.72 1.27 -26.97
C LEU A 20 26.55 1.44 -25.47
N VAL A 21 26.58 2.69 -25.02
CA VAL A 21 25.87 3.07 -23.80
C VAL A 21 24.42 2.72 -24.13
N GLU A 22 24.10 1.42 -24.06
CA GLU A 22 22.78 0.98 -23.73
C GLU A 22 22.53 1.73 -22.43
N ARG A 23 21.76 2.82 -22.51
CA ARG A 23 20.91 3.23 -21.39
C ARG A 23 20.04 2.01 -21.10
N ALA A 24 20.62 0.96 -20.54
CA ALA A 24 19.93 -0.23 -20.15
C ALA A 24 18.92 0.23 -19.11
N GLY A 25 17.65 0.29 -19.50
CA GLY A 25 16.52 0.53 -18.63
C GLY A 25 16.48 1.85 -17.86
N SER A 26 16.97 2.96 -18.42
CA SER A 26 16.88 4.27 -17.74
C SER A 26 15.60 5.05 -18.08
N SER A 27 14.81 4.61 -19.07
CA SER A 27 13.56 5.30 -19.35
C SER A 27 12.54 4.99 -18.23
N PRO A 28 11.67 5.95 -17.86
CA PRO A 28 10.62 5.72 -16.88
C PRO A 28 9.74 4.51 -17.24
N THR A 29 9.48 4.28 -18.54
CA THR A 29 8.69 3.13 -19.01
C THR A 29 9.38 1.79 -18.75
N ASP A 30 10.69 1.68 -18.98
CA ASP A 30 11.45 0.46 -18.70
C ASP A 30 11.49 0.16 -17.20
N ILE A 31 11.62 1.20 -16.38
CA ILE A 31 11.58 1.08 -14.92
C ILE A 31 10.22 0.54 -14.48
N ILE A 32 9.11 1.10 -14.98
CA ILE A 32 7.76 0.62 -14.67
C ILE A 32 7.56 -0.82 -15.18
N SER A 33 8.09 -1.17 -16.35
CA SER A 33 8.04 -2.55 -16.87
C SER A 33 8.79 -3.52 -15.96
N GLY A 34 10.01 -3.19 -15.52
CA GLY A 34 10.77 -4.03 -14.60
C GLY A 34 10.08 -4.21 -13.24
N ILE A 35 9.41 -3.16 -12.74
CA ILE A 35 8.59 -3.24 -11.52
C ILE A 35 7.37 -4.14 -11.76
N SER A 36 6.72 -4.03 -12.93
CA SER A 36 5.60 -4.91 -13.32
C SER A 36 6.04 -6.38 -13.34
N ASP A 37 7.18 -6.70 -13.95
CA ASP A 37 7.69 -8.07 -14.01
C ASP A 37 7.95 -8.65 -12.61
N LYS A 38 8.52 -7.84 -11.71
CA LYS A 38 8.73 -8.26 -10.32
C LYS A 38 7.43 -8.37 -9.53
N THR A 39 6.43 -7.53 -9.83
CA THR A 39 5.09 -7.64 -9.24
C THR A 39 4.39 -8.92 -9.68
N ASP A 40 4.52 -9.30 -10.96
CA ASP A 40 3.99 -10.57 -11.48
C ASP A 40 4.71 -11.80 -10.87
N ALA A 41 6.03 -11.70 -10.66
CA ALA A 41 6.80 -12.73 -9.98
C ALA A 41 6.37 -12.88 -8.51
N LEU A 42 6.11 -11.76 -7.83
CA LEU A 42 5.56 -11.75 -6.47
C LEU A 42 4.16 -12.39 -6.46
N ASP A 43 3.23 -11.96 -7.32
CA ASP A 43 1.88 -12.54 -7.44
C ASP A 43 1.95 -14.07 -7.67
N SER A 44 2.83 -14.50 -8.57
CA SER A 44 3.05 -15.91 -8.87
C SER A 44 3.55 -16.69 -7.65
N ALA A 45 4.49 -16.12 -6.88
CA ALA A 45 4.99 -16.73 -5.65
C ALA A 45 3.90 -16.82 -4.58
N ILE A 46 3.07 -15.78 -4.44
CA ILE A 46 1.92 -15.76 -3.52
C ILE A 46 0.91 -16.81 -3.94
N LYS A 47 0.53 -16.88 -5.22
CA LYS A 47 -0.38 -17.90 -5.75
C LYS A 47 0.09 -19.32 -5.49
N ALA A 48 1.39 -19.57 -5.68
CA ALA A 48 2.01 -20.87 -5.45
C ALA A 48 2.19 -21.21 -3.97
N TYR A 49 2.07 -20.22 -3.06
CA TYR A 49 2.19 -20.44 -1.63
C TYR A 49 0.98 -21.19 -1.08
N ASN A 50 1.25 -22.31 -0.41
CA ASN A 50 0.24 -23.21 0.15
C ASN A 50 0.40 -23.41 1.67
N GLY A 51 1.23 -22.60 2.33
CA GLY A 51 1.63 -22.75 3.73
C GLY A 51 3.06 -23.25 3.88
N GLY A 52 3.57 -23.23 5.11
CA GLY A 52 4.96 -23.56 5.42
C GLY A 52 5.91 -22.41 5.08
N ASP A 53 7.05 -22.72 4.47
CA ASP A 53 8.15 -21.77 4.25
C ASP A 53 7.76 -20.59 3.31
N PRO A 54 7.75 -19.34 3.82
CA PRO A 54 7.41 -18.16 3.02
C PRO A 54 8.58 -17.64 2.16
N SER A 55 9.77 -18.27 2.19
CA SER A 55 11.01 -17.72 1.60
C SER A 55 10.90 -17.32 0.13
N LYS A 56 10.07 -17.99 -0.68
CA LYS A 56 9.86 -17.60 -2.09
C LYS A 56 9.12 -16.26 -2.22
N VAL A 57 8.11 -16.04 -1.38
CA VAL A 57 7.34 -14.78 -1.35
C VAL A 57 8.21 -13.66 -0.80
N GLU A 58 9.00 -13.95 0.23
CA GLU A 58 9.96 -13.00 0.80
C GLU A 58 11.03 -12.60 -0.21
N SER A 59 11.62 -13.56 -0.92
CA SER A 59 12.62 -13.28 -1.97
C SER A 59 12.02 -12.47 -3.11
N ALA A 60 10.80 -12.79 -3.57
CA ALA A 60 10.14 -12.02 -4.62
C ALA A 60 9.79 -10.59 -4.15
N SER A 61 9.41 -10.43 -2.88
CA SER A 61 9.16 -9.11 -2.29
C SER A 61 10.44 -8.28 -2.20
N ALA A 62 11.55 -8.87 -1.75
CA ALA A 62 12.84 -8.21 -1.66
C ALA A 62 13.35 -7.78 -3.05
N ASP A 63 13.19 -8.65 -4.06
CA ASP A 63 13.48 -8.34 -5.45
C ASP A 63 12.65 -7.16 -5.97
N LEU A 64 11.35 -7.14 -5.67
CA LEU A 64 10.46 -6.03 -6.03
C LEU A 64 10.91 -4.71 -5.38
N ILE A 65 11.16 -4.71 -4.06
CA ILE A 65 11.65 -3.53 -3.33
C ILE A 65 13.00 -3.05 -3.91
N SER A 66 13.90 -3.97 -4.22
CA SER A 66 15.19 -3.66 -4.84
C SER A 66 15.01 -2.99 -6.20
N THR A 67 14.14 -3.53 -7.05
CA THR A 67 13.84 -2.94 -8.36
C THR A 67 13.19 -1.57 -8.25
N ILE A 68 12.23 -1.38 -7.34
CA ILE A 68 11.61 -0.06 -7.08
C ILE A 68 12.66 0.95 -6.61
N THR A 69 13.56 0.54 -5.72
CA THR A 69 14.63 1.41 -5.18
C THR A 69 15.61 1.80 -6.28
N LYS A 70 16.08 0.85 -7.08
CA LYS A 70 16.96 1.12 -8.24
C LYS A 70 16.28 2.04 -9.25
N GLY A 71 15.01 1.80 -9.56
CA GLY A 71 14.22 2.66 -10.43
C GLY A 71 14.10 4.08 -9.88
N THR A 72 13.85 4.20 -8.57
CA THR A 72 13.80 5.49 -7.88
C THR A 72 15.13 6.25 -8.01
N ASP A 73 16.26 5.58 -7.78
CA ASP A 73 17.59 6.19 -7.88
C ASP A 73 17.95 6.57 -9.32
N ALA A 74 17.56 5.75 -10.29
CA ALA A 74 17.72 6.04 -11.72
C ALA A 74 16.95 7.30 -12.13
N ILE A 75 15.70 7.47 -11.66
CA ILE A 75 14.89 8.66 -11.95
C ILE A 75 15.45 9.91 -11.26
N LYS A 76 15.91 9.79 -10.01
CA LYS A 76 16.51 10.92 -9.29
C LYS A 76 17.80 11.40 -9.97
N SER A 77 18.64 10.46 -10.39
CA SER A 77 19.95 10.71 -11.00
C SER A 77 19.86 11.06 -12.49
N GLY A 78 18.74 10.71 -13.13
CA GLY A 78 18.47 11.00 -14.54
C GLY A 78 18.01 12.44 -14.79
N ASP A 79 17.84 12.74 -16.08
CA ASP A 79 17.25 13.99 -16.56
C ASP A 79 15.76 14.08 -16.16
N ASP A 80 15.19 15.28 -16.31
CA ASP A 80 13.74 15.44 -16.20
C ASP A 80 13.01 14.55 -17.23
N ILE A 81 11.85 14.03 -16.81
CA ILE A 81 11.03 13.17 -17.66
C ILE A 81 10.44 14.03 -18.77
N SER A 82 10.75 13.68 -20.03
CA SER A 82 10.23 14.40 -21.18
C SER A 82 8.70 14.33 -21.22
N THR A 83 8.04 15.34 -21.79
CA THR A 83 6.57 15.31 -21.98
C THR A 83 6.13 14.06 -22.74
N THR A 84 6.90 13.63 -23.74
CA THR A 84 6.61 12.42 -24.52
C THR A 84 6.64 11.16 -23.65
N ASP A 85 7.68 11.00 -22.82
CA ASP A 85 7.78 9.84 -21.92
C ASP A 85 6.68 9.88 -20.86
N ALA A 86 6.43 11.05 -20.27
CA ALA A 86 5.41 11.23 -19.24
C ALA A 86 3.99 10.93 -19.76
N LEU A 87 3.69 11.22 -21.03
CA LEU A 87 2.41 10.88 -21.66
C LEU A 87 2.27 9.38 -21.97
N ALA A 88 3.37 8.63 -22.04
CA ALA A 88 3.36 7.18 -22.25
C ALA A 88 3.20 6.38 -20.94
N LEU A 89 3.36 7.03 -19.77
CA LEU A 89 3.32 6.38 -18.45
C LEU A 89 1.93 6.00 -17.90
N PRO A 90 0.83 6.75 -18.13
CA PRO A 90 -0.42 6.47 -17.44
C PRO A 90 -0.97 5.06 -17.69
N GLU A 91 -0.88 4.55 -18.91
CA GLU A 91 -1.33 3.18 -19.26
C GLU A 91 -0.55 2.08 -18.52
N PRO A 92 0.80 2.00 -18.62
CA PRO A 92 1.57 0.98 -17.91
C PRO A 92 1.48 1.14 -16.38
N VAL A 93 1.36 2.37 -15.85
CA VAL A 93 1.17 2.59 -14.41
C VAL A 93 -0.20 2.10 -13.95
N GLN A 94 -1.29 2.34 -14.71
CA GLN A 94 -2.61 1.78 -14.39
C GLN A 94 -2.62 0.25 -14.44
N ALA A 95 -1.93 -0.35 -15.42
CA ALA A 95 -1.77 -1.80 -15.49
C ALA A 95 -0.99 -2.33 -14.27
N LEU A 96 0.08 -1.64 -13.86
CA LEU A 96 0.82 -1.95 -12.65
C LEU A 96 -0.05 -1.84 -11.39
N THR A 97 -0.86 -0.79 -11.25
CA THR A 97 -1.80 -0.64 -10.12
C THR A 97 -2.71 -1.86 -10.00
N LYS A 98 -3.29 -2.34 -11.10
CA LYS A 98 -4.13 -3.55 -11.09
C LYS A 98 -3.36 -4.80 -10.66
N LYS A 99 -2.10 -4.95 -11.09
CA LYS A 99 -1.23 -6.06 -10.67
C LYS A 99 -0.93 -5.99 -9.17
N VAL A 100 -0.64 -4.80 -8.65
CA VAL A 100 -0.44 -4.58 -7.21
C VAL A 100 -1.72 -4.92 -6.46
N GLU A 101 -2.88 -4.43 -6.89
CA GLU A 101 -4.18 -4.76 -6.28
C GLU A 101 -4.42 -6.27 -6.22
N GLN A 102 -4.18 -6.97 -7.34
CA GLN A 102 -4.31 -8.42 -7.43
C GLN A 102 -3.36 -9.15 -6.46
N ALA A 103 -2.07 -8.77 -6.45
CA ALA A 103 -1.08 -9.38 -5.56
C ALA A 103 -1.42 -9.15 -4.08
N ILE A 104 -1.92 -7.96 -3.75
CA ILE A 104 -2.41 -7.64 -2.40
C ILE A 104 -3.63 -8.49 -2.05
N ASP A 105 -4.61 -8.61 -2.95
CA ASP A 105 -5.81 -9.44 -2.71
C ASP A 105 -5.43 -10.92 -2.54
N ASP A 106 -4.47 -11.42 -3.32
CA ASP A 106 -3.93 -12.77 -3.20
C ASP A 106 -3.15 -12.99 -1.88
N ILE A 107 -2.40 -11.99 -1.41
CA ILE A 107 -1.74 -12.01 -0.10
C ILE A 107 -2.78 -12.02 1.02
N ILE A 108 -3.83 -11.21 0.93
CA ILE A 108 -4.91 -11.15 1.92
C ILE A 108 -5.66 -12.49 1.96
N ALA A 109 -5.97 -13.07 0.80
CA ALA A 109 -6.62 -14.37 0.70
C ALA A 109 -5.80 -15.51 1.32
N LYS A 110 -4.47 -15.36 1.39
CA LYS A 110 -3.55 -16.33 2.02
C LYS A 110 -3.12 -15.96 3.43
N LYS A 111 -3.72 -14.92 4.04
CA LYS A 111 -3.38 -14.46 5.38
C LYS A 111 -3.30 -15.58 6.40
N ASP A 112 -4.30 -16.47 6.44
CA ASP A 112 -4.33 -17.57 7.40
C ASP A 112 -3.10 -18.48 7.27
N LYS A 113 -2.61 -18.72 6.05
CA LYS A 113 -1.43 -19.56 5.81
C LYS A 113 -0.14 -18.89 6.22
N PHE A 114 -0.01 -17.59 5.97
CA PHE A 114 1.15 -16.82 6.44
C PHE A 114 1.15 -16.71 7.97
N VAL A 115 -0.01 -16.53 8.60
CA VAL A 115 -0.14 -16.46 10.06
C VAL A 115 0.16 -17.82 10.70
N GLU A 116 -0.37 -18.91 10.15
CA GLU A 116 -0.08 -20.29 10.59
C GLU A 116 1.42 -20.61 10.50
N ALA A 117 2.10 -20.10 9.47
CA ALA A 117 3.54 -20.24 9.31
C ALA A 117 4.38 -19.29 10.20
N GLY A 118 3.76 -18.43 11.02
CA GLY A 118 4.48 -17.40 11.80
C GLY A 118 5.11 -16.29 10.94
N ALA A 119 4.68 -16.16 9.68
CA ALA A 119 5.18 -15.19 8.72
C ALA A 119 4.34 -13.91 8.63
N GLY A 120 3.21 -13.82 9.36
CA GLY A 120 2.32 -12.65 9.32
C GLY A 120 3.03 -11.33 9.59
N GLY A 121 3.93 -11.28 10.59
CA GLY A 121 4.74 -10.09 10.87
C GLY A 121 5.69 -9.72 9.73
N LYS A 122 6.30 -10.71 9.07
CA LYS A 122 7.20 -10.50 7.91
C LYS A 122 6.44 -9.99 6.70
N VAL A 123 5.23 -10.49 6.45
CA VAL A 123 4.37 -9.98 5.38
C VAL A 123 4.00 -8.52 5.65
N LYS A 124 3.60 -8.19 6.88
CA LYS A 124 3.31 -6.80 7.28
C LYS A 124 4.52 -5.89 7.05
N ASP A 125 5.71 -6.31 7.47
CA ASP A 125 6.93 -5.54 7.29
C ASP A 125 7.29 -5.35 5.80
N SER A 126 7.23 -6.42 5.01
CA SER A 126 7.42 -6.39 3.56
C SER A 126 6.46 -5.41 2.87
N LEU A 127 5.18 -5.42 3.25
CA LEU A 127 4.18 -4.48 2.71
C LEU A 127 4.49 -3.03 3.09
N ASN A 128 4.96 -2.76 4.31
CA ASN A 128 5.39 -1.42 4.71
C ASN A 128 6.62 -0.95 3.92
N GLN A 129 7.60 -1.84 3.71
CA GLN A 129 8.77 -1.53 2.89
C GLN A 129 8.40 -1.27 1.43
N GLN A 130 7.52 -2.09 0.84
CA GLN A 130 6.99 -1.87 -0.51
C GLN A 130 6.25 -0.54 -0.62
N LYS A 131 5.41 -0.19 0.36
CA LYS A 131 4.74 1.11 0.42
C LYS A 131 5.75 2.26 0.44
N SER A 132 6.74 2.19 1.33
CA SER A 132 7.78 3.22 1.44
C SER A 132 8.59 3.35 0.14
N ALA A 133 8.92 2.24 -0.52
CA ALA A 133 9.63 2.25 -1.78
C ALA A 133 8.76 2.87 -2.90
N ALA A 134 7.48 2.50 -2.97
CA ALA A 134 6.52 3.05 -3.94
C ALA A 134 6.30 4.56 -3.74
N ASP A 135 6.13 5.01 -2.50
CA ASP A 135 5.99 6.44 -2.16
C ASP A 135 7.28 7.21 -2.52
N GLY A 136 8.46 6.59 -2.34
CA GLY A 136 9.75 7.14 -2.76
C GLY A 136 9.88 7.27 -4.28
N LEU A 137 9.44 6.25 -5.02
CA LEU A 137 9.40 6.27 -6.49
C LEU A 137 8.43 7.33 -6.99
N ALA A 138 7.23 7.39 -6.43
CA ALA A 138 6.22 8.39 -6.75
C ALA A 138 6.77 9.81 -6.55
N SER A 139 7.40 10.07 -5.40
CA SER A 139 8.02 11.36 -5.11
C SER A 139 9.12 11.72 -6.11
N ALA A 140 9.94 10.75 -6.52
CA ALA A 140 10.97 10.95 -7.54
C ALA A 140 10.36 11.27 -8.92
N ILE A 141 9.34 10.53 -9.34
CA ILE A 141 8.61 10.77 -10.60
C ILE A 141 7.95 12.15 -10.56
N THR A 142 7.16 12.47 -9.54
CA THR A 142 6.47 13.76 -9.41
C THR A 142 7.45 14.95 -9.41
N SER A 143 8.67 14.76 -8.91
CA SER A 143 9.71 15.78 -8.94
C SER A 143 10.35 15.98 -10.33
N LYS A 144 10.26 14.99 -11.22
CA LYS A 144 10.88 14.97 -12.54
C LYS A 144 9.89 15.11 -13.69
N VAL A 145 8.58 14.98 -13.46
CA VAL A 145 7.55 15.23 -14.47
C VAL A 145 7.25 16.73 -14.62
N PRO A 146 6.85 17.19 -15.82
CA PRO A 146 6.36 18.55 -16.03
C PRO A 146 5.18 18.91 -15.12
N GLU A 147 5.07 20.18 -14.73
CA GLU A 147 4.03 20.69 -13.80
C GLU A 147 2.61 20.27 -14.20
N SER A 148 2.30 20.29 -15.50
CA SER A 148 0.99 19.91 -16.04
C SER A 148 0.62 18.44 -15.80
N LEU A 149 1.58 17.58 -15.44
CA LEU A 149 1.39 16.13 -15.25
C LEU A 149 1.58 15.68 -13.80
N LYS A 150 1.96 16.57 -12.88
CA LYS A 150 2.20 16.24 -11.47
C LYS A 150 0.96 15.67 -10.77
N GLU A 151 -0.21 16.27 -11.01
CA GLU A 151 -1.48 15.80 -10.46
C GLU A 151 -1.85 14.39 -10.94
N ILE A 152 -1.56 14.08 -12.20
CA ILE A 152 -1.78 12.73 -12.76
C ILE A 152 -0.84 11.73 -12.08
N ALA A 153 0.44 12.09 -11.92
CA ALA A 153 1.42 11.25 -11.21
C ALA A 153 1.03 11.04 -9.73
N GLN A 154 0.54 12.06 -9.04
CA GLN A 154 0.06 11.95 -7.65
C GLN A 154 -1.19 11.07 -7.54
N SER A 155 -2.16 11.22 -8.45
CA SER A 155 -3.37 10.39 -8.46
C SER A 155 -3.03 8.91 -8.68
N LEU A 156 -2.16 8.60 -9.65
CA LEU A 156 -1.74 7.23 -9.95
C LEU A 156 -0.96 6.60 -8.78
N SER A 157 -0.03 7.35 -8.19
CA SER A 157 0.75 6.87 -7.04
C SER A 157 -0.11 6.67 -5.79
N ALA A 158 -1.10 7.53 -5.55
CA ALA A 158 -2.06 7.36 -4.47
C ALA A 158 -2.85 6.05 -4.62
N GLY A 159 -3.20 5.66 -5.86
CA GLY A 159 -3.84 4.36 -6.14
C GLY A 159 -2.99 3.18 -5.68
N ILE A 160 -1.71 3.16 -6.06
CA ILE A 160 -0.76 2.10 -5.64
C ILE A 160 -0.57 2.09 -4.13
N SER A 161 -0.35 3.26 -3.51
CA SER A 161 -0.16 3.39 -2.06
C SER A 161 -1.39 2.92 -1.29
N THR A 162 -2.60 3.22 -1.78
CA THR A 162 -3.87 2.76 -1.22
C THR A 162 -4.02 1.24 -1.31
N ALA A 163 -3.68 0.65 -2.47
CA ALA A 163 -3.71 -0.80 -2.64
C ALA A 163 -2.77 -1.50 -1.66
N ILE A 164 -1.54 -1.02 -1.49
CA ILE A 164 -0.59 -1.60 -0.52
C ILE A 164 -1.08 -1.39 0.91
N GLN A 165 -1.63 -0.21 1.24
CA GLN A 165 -2.18 0.08 2.57
C GLN A 165 -3.31 -0.88 2.95
N LYS A 166 -4.20 -1.23 2.01
CA LYS A 166 -5.22 -2.29 2.21
C LYS A 166 -4.59 -3.61 2.69
N GLY A 167 -3.45 -3.99 2.12
CA GLY A 167 -2.68 -5.15 2.55
C GLY A 167 -2.12 -4.98 3.96
N VAL A 168 -1.48 -3.85 4.25
CA VAL A 168 -0.95 -3.54 5.59
C VAL A 168 -2.05 -3.60 6.65
N ASP A 169 -3.22 -3.04 6.35
CA ASP A 169 -4.38 -3.01 7.24
C ASP A 169 -4.95 -4.41 7.49
N ALA A 170 -4.93 -5.29 6.48
CA ALA A 170 -5.35 -6.68 6.65
C ALA A 170 -4.41 -7.47 7.58
N TYR A 171 -3.14 -7.10 7.65
CA TYR A 171 -2.13 -7.72 8.50
C TYR A 171 -1.87 -6.95 9.80
N LYS A 172 -2.58 -5.84 10.08
CA LYS A 172 -2.29 -5.01 11.25
C LYS A 172 -2.45 -5.73 12.59
N ASP A 173 -3.37 -6.69 12.66
CA ASP A 173 -3.72 -7.46 13.86
C ASP A 173 -2.90 -8.75 14.02
N VAL A 174 -1.96 -9.04 13.11
CA VAL A 174 -1.07 -10.19 13.30
C VAL A 174 -0.17 -9.88 14.48
N SER A 175 -0.28 -10.71 15.52
CA SER A 175 0.65 -10.65 16.64
C SER A 175 2.01 -11.13 16.15
N ASP A 176 3.08 -10.43 16.52
CA ASP A 176 4.46 -10.88 16.26
C ASP A 176 4.77 -12.20 17.00
N SER A 177 3.92 -12.56 17.97
CA SER A 177 3.99 -13.85 18.64
C SER A 177 3.44 -14.95 17.74
N ALA A 178 4.34 -15.82 17.29
CA ALA A 178 4.03 -17.12 16.72
C ALA A 178 2.91 -17.82 17.50
N PRO A 179 2.05 -18.62 16.84
CA PRO A 179 1.19 -19.54 17.58
C PRO A 179 2.10 -20.43 18.41
N SER A 180 2.13 -20.17 19.72
CA SER A 180 2.62 -21.12 20.70
C SER A 180 1.93 -22.42 20.37
N SER A 181 2.74 -23.45 20.18
CA SER A 181 2.35 -24.84 20.12
C SER A 181 1.55 -25.21 21.37
N SER A 182 0.27 -24.89 21.39
CA SER A 182 -0.75 -25.63 22.10
C SER A 182 -1.45 -26.52 21.08
N ALA A 183 -0.69 -27.48 20.55
CA ALA A 183 -1.24 -28.77 20.17
C ALA A 183 -1.75 -29.45 21.46
N GLY A 184 -2.87 -28.96 21.98
CA GLY A 184 -3.63 -29.61 23.04
C GLY A 184 -4.57 -30.60 22.42
N SER A 185 -4.05 -31.74 21.98
CA SER A 185 -4.88 -32.92 21.72
C SER A 185 -5.57 -33.33 23.03
N SER A 186 -6.91 -33.34 22.98
CA SER A 186 -7.87 -34.09 23.80
C SER A 186 -7.44 -34.63 25.17
N ALA A 187 -8.05 -34.08 26.23
CA ALA A 187 -8.60 -34.89 27.32
C ALA A 187 -9.76 -34.14 27.99
N SER A 188 -10.97 -34.64 27.73
CA SER A 188 -12.17 -34.39 28.51
C SER A 188 -11.96 -34.90 29.94
N ALA A 189 -12.06 -34.02 30.93
CA ALA A 189 -12.35 -34.40 32.31
C ALA A 189 -13.15 -33.26 32.96
N THR A 190 -14.46 -33.45 32.97
CA THR A 190 -15.43 -32.76 33.82
C THR A 190 -15.07 -32.98 35.30
N ALA A 191 -14.89 -31.89 36.05
CA ALA A 191 -15.13 -31.88 37.48
C ALA A 191 -15.68 -30.51 37.89
N THR A 192 -17.00 -30.50 38.06
CA THR A 192 -17.79 -29.46 38.72
C THR A 192 -17.28 -29.22 40.13
N GLY A 193 -16.89 -27.97 40.42
CA GLY A 193 -16.60 -27.48 41.77
C GLY A 193 -17.39 -26.19 41.98
N SER A 194 -18.53 -26.34 42.66
CA SER A 194 -19.41 -25.26 43.08
C SER A 194 -18.79 -24.54 44.30
N ALA A 195 -18.66 -23.22 44.24
CA ALA A 195 -18.57 -22.36 45.42
C ALA A 195 -19.11 -20.97 45.06
N SER A 196 -20.37 -20.77 45.42
CA SER A 196 -20.98 -19.48 45.72
C SER A 196 -20.19 -18.76 46.81
N GLU A 197 -19.99 -17.45 46.72
CA GLU A 197 -20.34 -16.50 47.78
C GLU A 197 -20.49 -15.07 47.25
N THR A 198 -21.57 -14.47 47.73
CA THR A 198 -22.09 -13.13 47.57
C THR A 198 -21.16 -12.08 48.19
N GLY A 199 -21.00 -10.94 47.53
CA GLY A 199 -20.31 -9.76 48.08
C GLY A 199 -20.88 -8.47 47.48
N SER A 200 -21.90 -7.94 48.14
CA SER A 200 -22.50 -6.64 47.88
C SER A 200 -21.61 -5.51 48.40
N ALA A 201 -21.37 -4.45 47.62
CA ALA A 201 -21.07 -3.12 48.13
C ALA A 201 -21.27 -2.05 47.03
N SER A 202 -22.40 -1.35 47.18
CA SER A 202 -22.65 -0.02 46.63
C SER A 202 -21.69 1.01 47.26
N THR A 203 -21.26 2.03 46.52
CA THR A 203 -21.23 3.42 47.01
C THR A 203 -21.04 4.41 45.86
N THR A 204 -22.03 5.28 45.75
CA THR A 204 -22.04 6.59 45.11
C THR A 204 -21.09 7.56 45.82
N GLY A 205 -20.42 8.43 45.06
CA GLY A 205 -19.81 9.68 45.50
C GLY A 205 -19.29 10.42 44.27
N SER A 206 -19.99 11.46 43.78
CA SER A 206 -19.76 12.87 44.13
C SER A 206 -18.28 13.27 44.03
N ALA A 207 -17.87 14.38 43.45
CA ALA A 207 -18.49 15.53 42.81
C ALA A 207 -17.30 16.44 42.42
N SER A 208 -17.60 17.54 41.70
CA SER A 208 -16.76 18.74 41.62
C SER A 208 -15.45 18.65 40.83
N ALA A 209 -14.98 19.69 40.15
CA ALA A 209 -15.49 21.03 39.89
C ALA A 209 -14.44 21.75 39.03
N THR A 210 -14.94 22.56 38.10
CA THR A 210 -14.48 23.93 37.81
C THR A 210 -13.10 24.19 37.21
N SER A 211 -13.13 25.15 36.28
CA SER A 211 -12.10 26.14 35.88
C SER A 211 -11.78 26.00 34.39
N SER A 212 -12.54 26.61 33.49
CA SER A 212 -12.41 28.03 33.09
C SER A 212 -11.06 28.33 32.44
N SER A 213 -11.03 28.41 31.10
CA SER A 213 -10.29 29.47 30.40
C SER A 213 -10.85 29.71 29.00
N VAL A 214 -11.67 30.76 28.94
CA VAL A 214 -12.00 31.63 27.80
C VAL A 214 -10.73 32.42 27.39
N ILE A 215 -10.46 32.80 26.14
CA ILE A 215 -10.81 34.07 25.44
C ILE A 215 -10.05 34.16 24.07
N PRO A 216 -10.40 35.08 23.14
CA PRO A 216 -10.40 34.85 21.68
C PRO A 216 -9.36 35.64 20.89
N THR A 217 -9.28 35.42 19.57
CA THR A 217 -8.85 36.47 18.62
C THR A 217 -9.48 36.29 17.25
N SER A 218 -10.13 37.36 16.80
CA SER A 218 -10.82 37.59 15.53
C SER A 218 -9.86 38.07 14.42
N SER A 219 -10.44 38.27 13.22
CA SER A 219 -9.95 39.06 12.07
C SER A 219 -9.31 38.22 10.96
N GLY A 220 -9.66 38.29 9.68
CA GLY A 220 -10.59 39.10 8.89
C GLY A 220 -10.65 38.44 7.48
N ALA A 221 -11.83 38.33 6.86
CA ALA A 221 -12.32 39.25 5.82
C ALA A 221 -11.46 39.32 4.55
N ALA A 222 -11.94 38.73 3.44
CA ALA A 222 -12.07 39.41 2.14
C ALA A 222 -12.78 38.51 1.10
N SER A 223 -13.95 38.98 0.68
CA SER A 223 -14.66 38.58 -0.54
C SER A 223 -13.90 38.98 -1.80
N SER A 224 -14.01 38.18 -2.85
CA SER A 224 -14.12 38.70 -4.23
C SER A 224 -14.94 37.73 -5.07
N SER A 225 -16.18 38.14 -5.28
CA SER A 225 -17.14 37.66 -6.28
C SER A 225 -16.66 38.04 -7.68
N ALA A 226 -16.75 37.12 -8.64
CA ALA A 226 -16.98 37.45 -10.05
C ALA A 226 -17.58 36.23 -10.78
N ALA A 227 -18.90 36.29 -11.00
CA ALA A 227 -19.57 35.60 -12.11
C ALA A 227 -19.25 36.34 -13.43
N PRO A 228 -19.39 35.66 -14.59
CA PRO A 228 -20.54 36.02 -15.42
C PRO A 228 -21.25 34.84 -16.11
N SER A 229 -22.45 35.17 -16.57
CA SER A 229 -23.57 34.38 -17.08
C SER A 229 -23.49 34.00 -18.57
N GLY A 230 -24.34 33.05 -18.98
CA GLY A 230 -24.79 32.83 -20.37
C GLY A 230 -25.24 31.39 -20.63
N SER A 231 -26.49 31.01 -20.36
CA SER A 231 -27.67 31.04 -21.26
C SER A 231 -27.66 29.98 -22.38
N SER A 232 -28.50 28.94 -22.26
CA SER A 232 -29.69 28.70 -23.13
C SER A 232 -30.34 27.31 -22.86
N THR A 233 -31.65 27.35 -22.60
CA THR A 233 -32.69 26.29 -22.56
C THR A 233 -32.94 25.65 -23.96
N PRO A 234 -33.73 24.56 -24.19
CA PRO A 234 -35.07 24.30 -23.61
C PRO A 234 -35.53 22.84 -23.31
N THR A 235 -36.49 22.75 -22.38
CA THR A 235 -37.78 22.02 -22.38
C THR A 235 -37.88 20.54 -22.81
N GLY A 236 -38.32 19.70 -21.85
CA GLY A 236 -38.96 18.40 -22.08
C GLY A 236 -39.65 17.87 -20.81
N SER A 237 -40.97 17.96 -20.77
CA SER A 237 -41.87 17.62 -19.65
C SER A 237 -41.97 16.12 -19.36
N GLY A 238 -42.06 15.75 -18.08
CA GLY A 238 -42.42 14.41 -17.63
C GLY A 238 -42.67 14.37 -16.11
N SER A 239 -43.95 14.45 -15.74
CA SER A 239 -44.48 14.43 -14.38
C SER A 239 -44.58 13.00 -13.83
N ALA A 240 -44.21 12.77 -12.57
CA ALA A 240 -45.09 12.20 -11.53
C ALA A 240 -44.31 11.63 -10.31
N SER A 241 -44.70 12.17 -9.14
CA SER A 241 -44.89 11.49 -7.84
C SER A 241 -43.73 10.88 -7.04
N ALA A 242 -43.43 11.59 -5.95
CA ALA A 242 -43.51 11.15 -4.55
C ALA A 242 -42.72 9.88 -4.12
N THR A 243 -41.78 10.04 -3.18
CA THR A 243 -41.99 9.96 -1.71
C THR A 243 -40.62 9.88 -1.02
N SER A 244 -40.42 10.69 0.02
CA SER A 244 -39.24 10.68 0.91
C SER A 244 -39.07 9.36 1.68
N PRO A 245 -37.83 8.98 2.00
CA PRO A 245 -37.46 8.86 3.42
C PRO A 245 -36.08 9.48 3.76
N PRO A 246 -35.82 9.82 5.04
CA PRO A 246 -34.59 10.47 5.49
C PRO A 246 -33.41 9.49 5.62
N LEU A 247 -32.23 9.87 5.10
CA LEU A 247 -30.99 9.15 5.37
C LEU A 247 -30.42 9.58 6.73
N ALA A 248 -30.16 8.56 7.56
CA ALA A 248 -29.69 8.66 8.92
C ALA A 248 -28.30 9.30 9.02
N THR A 249 -28.20 10.21 9.99
CA THR A 249 -27.00 10.91 10.47
C THR A 249 -26.09 9.93 11.22
N GLY A 250 -25.26 9.18 10.50
CA GLY A 250 -24.21 8.33 11.09
C GLY A 250 -22.90 9.10 11.24
N ALA A 251 -22.66 9.66 12.42
CA ALA A 251 -21.37 10.25 12.78
C ALA A 251 -20.32 9.13 12.93
N ALA A 252 -19.40 9.00 11.97
CA ALA A 252 -18.21 8.19 12.12
C ALA A 252 -17.11 9.03 12.79
N ASN A 253 -16.85 8.76 14.08
CA ASN A 253 -15.74 9.32 14.82
C ASN A 253 -14.41 9.00 14.12
N LYS A 254 -13.74 10.02 13.58
CA LYS A 254 -12.36 9.92 13.09
C LYS A 254 -11.43 9.85 14.30
N ALA A 255 -11.06 8.64 14.69
CA ALA A 255 -9.95 8.41 15.61
C ALA A 255 -8.64 8.68 14.86
N THR A 256 -8.09 9.88 15.02
CA THR A 256 -6.73 10.23 14.62
C THR A 256 -5.76 9.45 15.50
N ILE A 257 -5.21 8.34 15.00
CA ILE A 257 -4.02 7.73 15.59
C ILE A 257 -2.82 8.28 14.80
N GLY A 258 -2.17 9.28 15.39
CA GLY A 258 -0.92 9.81 14.89
C GLY A 258 0.19 8.81 15.14
N TYR A 259 0.65 8.12 14.09
CA TYR A 259 1.96 7.48 14.10
C TYR A 259 2.96 8.43 13.42
N SER A 260 3.63 9.22 14.25
CA SER A 260 4.93 9.80 13.94
C SER A 260 5.96 8.67 13.88
N LEU A 261 6.22 8.12 12.69
CA LEU A 261 7.34 7.20 12.47
C LEU A 261 8.40 7.90 11.61
N GLY A 262 9.58 8.02 12.22
CA GLY A 262 10.71 8.83 11.77
C GLY A 262 11.38 8.34 10.49
N ALA A 263 12.24 9.24 10.01
CA ALA A 263 13.09 9.09 8.83
C ALA A 263 13.83 7.75 8.80
N VAL A 264 13.39 6.84 7.92
CA VAL A 264 14.18 5.66 7.55
C VAL A 264 15.19 6.11 6.51
N ALA A 265 16.46 6.12 6.91
CA ALA A 265 17.60 6.40 6.04
C ALA A 265 17.65 5.36 4.92
N MET A 266 17.62 5.84 3.68
CA MET A 266 17.80 5.03 2.47
C MET A 266 19.21 4.44 2.47
N ALA A 267 19.31 3.12 2.66
CA ALA A 267 20.55 2.38 2.47
C ALA A 267 20.80 2.24 0.96
N ALA A 268 21.82 2.95 0.46
CA ALA A 268 22.33 2.78 -0.88
C ALA A 268 22.90 1.36 -1.05
N ILE A 269 22.20 0.50 -1.78
CA ILE A 269 22.74 -0.80 -2.20
C ILE A 269 23.59 -0.55 -3.44
N ALA A 270 24.91 -0.48 -3.24
CA ALA A 270 25.88 -0.55 -4.32
C ALA A 270 25.78 -1.94 -4.97
N VAL A 271 25.15 -2.03 -6.14
CA VAL A 271 25.24 -3.23 -6.99
C VAL A 271 26.52 -3.13 -7.80
N ALA A 272 27.51 -3.91 -7.41
CA ALA A 272 28.66 -4.24 -8.23
C ALA A 272 28.35 -5.55 -8.97
N VAL A 273 27.91 -5.47 -10.23
CA VAL A 273 28.23 -6.43 -11.30
C VAL A 273 28.15 -5.69 -12.63
#